data_AF-A0AA37NPC9-F1
#
_entry.id   AF-A0AA37NPC9-F1
#
_cell.length_a   1.000
_cell.length_b   1.000
_cell.length_c   1.000
_cell.angle_alpha   90.00
_cell.angle_beta   90.00
_cell.angle_gamma   90.00
#
_symmetry.space_group_name_H-M   'P 1'
#
loop_
_entity.id
_entity.type
_entity.pdbx_description
1 polymer ?
#
loop_
_entity_poly.entity_id
_entity_poly.type
_entity_poly.pdbx_seq_one_letter_code
_entity_poly.pdbx_strand_id
1 'polypeptide(L)'
;MKQWKDLQREASKRIMHYHDANYLNLSLAEQGVLLDHLFTYPQYGPQSLVYIPNNKSADVRLAHLWFAMGNIAAAQNVAFNSLFALNGYNPTMLQMLVRIELMRGNYLVALKYITLLEKTVHYAGWATAQRRFLFDDEAVEQDPSLGTGRASFPLDDSFVLLASPMDDLYKIVAVNPANSNAMQYALAYLLLAKDFNHVQSFVDTYYGTPALQYLAEPVQEALLFFSDYYHTLEEDYALRHGISNEQLSAYQQVDWEYCKAHGVESSTLDRFVQFKKGYEQVRQGAPRSLLDGFKHTFWYYLLFAEIG
;
A
#
# COMPACT_ATOMS: atom_id res chain seq x y z
N MET A 1 -10.52 -12.81 14.10
CA MET A 1 -11.28 -11.73 13.42
C MET A 1 -11.98 -10.77 14.38
N LYS A 2 -12.88 -11.18 15.28
CA LYS A 2 -13.65 -10.26 16.16
C LYS A 2 -12.77 -9.33 17.03
N GLN A 3 -11.75 -9.88 17.69
CA GLN A 3 -10.80 -9.11 18.51
C GLN A 3 -9.99 -8.07 17.71
N TRP A 4 -9.72 -8.32 16.43
CA TRP A 4 -8.90 -7.42 15.63
C TRP A 4 -9.65 -6.17 15.18
N LYS A 5 -10.93 -6.33 14.78
CA LYS A 5 -11.80 -5.20 14.45
C LYS A 5 -12.01 -4.27 15.66
N ASP A 6 -12.16 -4.85 16.85
CA ASP A 6 -12.32 -4.07 18.09
C ASP A 6 -11.04 -3.32 18.46
N LEU A 7 -9.86 -3.95 18.31
CA LEU A 7 -8.56 -3.31 18.52
C LEU A 7 -8.31 -2.19 17.51
N GLN A 8 -8.62 -2.40 16.22
CA GLN A 8 -8.49 -1.38 15.19
C GLN A 8 -9.41 -0.20 15.43
N ARG A 9 -10.67 -0.45 15.84
CA ARG A 9 -11.63 0.60 16.18
C ARG A 9 -11.21 1.39 17.41
N GLU A 10 -10.57 0.76 18.38
CA GLU A 10 -10.08 1.45 19.57
C GLU A 10 -8.78 2.22 19.29
N ALA A 11 -7.86 1.64 18.51
CA ALA A 11 -6.64 2.28 18.06
C ALA A 11 -6.94 3.49 17.16
N SER A 12 -7.95 3.40 16.30
CA SER A 12 -8.31 4.49 15.39
C SER A 12 -8.81 5.75 16.08
N LYS A 13 -9.38 5.63 17.29
CA LYS A 13 -9.80 6.78 18.10
C LYS A 13 -8.63 7.64 18.57
N ARG A 14 -7.40 7.11 18.50
CA ARG A 14 -6.17 7.75 18.98
C ARG A 14 -5.23 8.16 17.86
N ILE A 15 -5.63 8.02 16.61
CA ILE A 15 -4.84 8.48 15.47
C ILE A 15 -4.80 10.01 15.51
N MET A 16 -3.66 10.54 15.94
CA MET A 16 -3.42 11.98 16.00
C MET A 16 -2.38 12.42 14.97
N HIS A 17 -1.50 11.49 14.57
CA HIS A 17 -0.39 11.77 13.65
C HIS A 17 -0.15 10.59 12.67
N TYR A 18 0.64 10.85 11.62
CA TYR A 18 1.00 9.88 10.58
C TYR A 18 1.62 8.57 11.13
N HIS A 19 2.29 8.63 12.29
CA HIS A 19 2.85 7.43 12.94
C HIS A 19 1.78 6.42 13.36
N ASP A 20 0.66 6.89 13.89
CA ASP A 20 -0.44 6.03 14.33
C ASP A 20 -1.16 5.42 13.11
N ALA A 21 -1.36 6.25 12.08
CA ALA A 21 -1.91 5.82 10.81
C ALA A 21 -1.02 4.76 10.13
N ASN A 22 0.30 4.89 10.23
CA ASN A 22 1.25 3.92 9.66
C ASN A 22 1.11 2.51 10.26
N TYR A 23 0.98 2.40 11.59
CA TYR A 23 0.74 1.10 12.24
C TYR A 23 -0.58 0.46 11.82
N LEU A 24 -1.63 1.28 11.73
CA LEU A 24 -2.94 0.81 11.29
C LEU A 24 -2.90 0.36 9.83
N ASN A 25 -2.29 1.14 8.93
CA ASN A 25 -2.18 0.81 7.53
C ASN A 25 -1.36 -0.48 7.31
N LEU A 26 -0.26 -0.67 8.06
CA LEU A 26 0.47 -1.94 8.08
C LEU A 26 -0.41 -3.12 8.51
N SER A 27 -1.17 -2.95 9.60
CA SER A 27 -2.13 -3.95 10.10
C SER A 27 -3.21 -4.29 9.06
N LEU A 28 -3.72 -3.31 8.31
CA LEU A 28 -4.71 -3.53 7.26
C LEU A 28 -4.08 -4.25 6.05
N ALA A 29 -2.84 -3.92 5.69
CA ALA A 29 -2.11 -4.57 4.61
C ALA A 29 -1.80 -6.04 4.93
N GLU A 30 -1.41 -6.38 6.17
CA GLU A 30 -1.19 -7.77 6.59
C GLU A 30 -2.47 -8.64 6.51
N GLN A 31 -3.64 -8.02 6.52
CA GLN A 31 -4.93 -8.68 6.30
C GLN A 31 -5.40 -8.65 4.85
N GLY A 32 -4.69 -7.94 3.97
CA GLY A 32 -5.07 -7.76 2.58
C GLY A 32 -6.27 -6.84 2.35
N VAL A 33 -6.60 -5.95 3.27
CA VAL A 33 -7.79 -5.05 3.21
C VAL A 33 -7.43 -3.57 3.35
N LEU A 34 -6.19 -3.19 3.00
CA LEU A 34 -5.69 -1.83 3.12
C LEU A 34 -6.52 -0.86 2.28
N LEU A 35 -6.74 -1.17 1.00
CA LEU A 35 -7.44 -0.27 0.10
C LEU A 35 -8.89 -0.07 0.50
N ASP A 36 -9.60 -1.14 0.86
CA ASP A 36 -11.03 -1.07 1.24
C ASP A 36 -11.26 -0.21 2.50
N HIS A 37 -10.26 -0.12 3.38
CA HIS A 37 -10.36 0.60 4.65
C HIS A 37 -9.53 1.88 4.72
N LEU A 38 -8.85 2.27 3.65
CA LEU A 38 -7.88 3.37 3.64
C LEU A 38 -8.47 4.68 4.21
N PHE A 39 -9.66 5.07 3.75
CA PHE A 39 -10.35 6.29 4.17
C PHE A 39 -11.40 6.08 5.27
N THR A 40 -11.51 4.85 5.81
CA THR A 40 -12.28 4.62 7.04
C THR A 40 -11.65 5.36 8.23
N TYR A 41 -10.34 5.62 8.15
CA TYR A 41 -9.53 6.20 9.22
C TYR A 41 -8.87 7.50 8.77
N PRO A 42 -8.51 8.40 9.71
CA PRO A 42 -7.79 9.63 9.37
C PRO A 42 -6.45 9.34 8.69
N GLN A 43 -6.18 10.05 7.60
CA GLN A 43 -4.94 9.98 6.84
C GLN A 43 -4.33 11.39 6.70
N TYR A 44 -3.01 11.45 6.67
CA TYR A 44 -2.18 12.66 6.65
C TYR A 44 -1.14 12.55 5.52
N GLY A 45 -1.60 12.42 4.28
CA GLY A 45 -0.72 12.26 3.13
C GLY A 45 0.00 10.91 3.06
N PRO A 46 0.91 10.75 2.08
CA PRO A 46 1.67 9.51 1.89
C PRO A 46 2.48 9.07 3.11
N GLN A 47 2.86 10.00 4.00
CA GLN A 47 3.58 9.69 5.24
C GLN A 47 2.77 8.82 6.20
N SER A 48 1.44 8.80 6.06
CA SER A 48 0.57 7.88 6.81
C SER A 48 0.74 6.44 6.37
N LEU A 49 1.23 6.21 5.15
CA LEU A 49 1.51 4.87 4.63
C LEU A 49 2.98 4.51 4.75
N VAL A 50 3.88 5.44 4.43
CA VAL A 50 5.33 5.24 4.50
C VAL A 50 5.98 6.43 5.17
N TYR A 51 6.41 6.23 6.42
CA TYR A 51 7.23 7.20 7.13
C TYR A 51 8.64 6.64 7.34
N ILE A 52 9.62 7.31 6.74
CA ILE A 52 11.03 7.02 6.95
C ILE A 52 11.57 8.09 7.89
N PRO A 53 11.97 7.75 9.13
CA PRO A 53 12.54 8.73 10.03
C PRO A 53 13.88 9.26 9.49
N ASN A 54 14.12 10.56 9.69
CA ASN A 54 15.40 11.19 9.34
C ASN A 54 16.56 10.74 10.21
N ASN A 55 16.29 10.14 11.38
CA ASN A 55 17.32 9.55 12.22
C ASN A 55 17.58 8.10 11.77
N LYS A 56 18.86 7.72 11.65
CA LYS A 56 19.27 6.35 11.30
C LYS A 56 19.06 5.35 12.45
N SER A 57 18.07 5.59 13.32
CA SER A 57 17.79 4.70 14.43
C SER A 57 17.26 3.36 13.91
N ALA A 58 17.65 2.29 14.59
CA ALA A 58 17.05 0.98 14.43
C ALA A 58 15.53 1.05 14.60
N ASP A 59 14.80 0.97 13.49
CA ASP A 59 13.34 0.99 13.49
C ASP A 59 12.81 -0.37 13.04
N VAL A 60 12.44 -1.18 14.03
CA VAL A 60 11.82 -2.50 13.85
C VAL A 60 10.55 -2.39 13.02
N ARG A 61 9.74 -1.35 13.23
CA ARG A 61 8.51 -1.11 12.46
C ARG A 61 8.85 -0.84 11.00
N LEU A 62 9.88 -0.04 10.73
CA LEU A 62 10.29 0.24 9.35
C LEU A 62 10.70 -1.03 8.60
N ALA A 63 11.35 -1.99 9.28
CA ALA A 63 11.64 -3.29 8.67
C ALA A 63 10.36 -4.06 8.30
N HIS A 64 9.37 -4.08 9.20
CA HIS A 64 8.07 -4.72 8.93
C HIS A 64 7.30 -4.03 7.80
N LEU A 65 7.35 -2.70 7.75
CA LEU A 65 6.76 -1.91 6.67
C LEU A 65 7.37 -2.28 5.32
N TRP A 66 8.71 -2.26 5.21
CA TRP A 66 9.38 -2.64 3.96
C TRP A 66 9.08 -4.07 3.54
N PHE A 67 9.01 -4.98 4.51
CA PHE A 67 8.65 -6.36 4.24
C PHE A 67 7.21 -6.48 3.71
N ALA A 68 6.25 -5.80 4.34
CA ALA A 68 4.86 -5.79 3.91
C ALA A 68 4.67 -5.16 2.52
N MET A 69 5.44 -4.11 2.20
CA MET A 69 5.46 -3.50 0.86
C MET A 69 6.06 -4.41 -0.22
N GLY A 70 6.73 -5.50 0.16
CA GLY A 70 7.47 -6.37 -0.76
C GLY A 70 8.89 -5.91 -1.06
N ASN A 71 9.39 -4.84 -0.41
CA ASN A 71 10.79 -4.41 -0.52
C ASN A 71 11.67 -5.25 0.43
N ILE A 72 11.86 -6.52 0.06
CA ILE A 72 12.56 -7.52 0.88
C ILE A 72 14.00 -7.10 1.21
N ALA A 73 14.65 -6.38 0.30
CA ALA A 73 16.00 -5.89 0.50
C ALA A 73 16.11 -4.77 1.52
N ALA A 74 15.26 -3.76 1.42
CA ALA A 74 15.17 -2.69 2.41
C ALA A 74 14.83 -3.28 3.78
N ALA A 75 13.89 -4.23 3.83
CA ALA A 75 13.53 -4.95 5.05
C ALA A 75 14.76 -5.65 5.67
N GLN A 76 15.55 -6.36 4.87
CA GLN A 76 16.77 -7.04 5.33
C GLN A 76 17.79 -6.06 5.91
N ASN A 77 18.07 -4.96 5.20
CA ASN A 77 19.02 -3.93 5.65
C ASN A 77 18.59 -3.30 6.98
N VAL A 78 17.31 -2.93 7.10
CA VAL A 78 16.77 -2.35 8.34
C VAL A 78 16.73 -3.38 9.46
N ALA A 79 16.42 -4.65 9.17
CA ALA A 79 16.43 -5.73 10.17
C ALA A 79 17.84 -6.01 10.70
N PHE A 80 18.86 -6.06 9.84
CA PHE A 80 20.25 -6.21 10.26
C PHE A 80 20.73 -5.04 11.13
N ASN A 81 20.48 -3.80 10.70
CA ASN A 81 20.82 -2.61 11.47
C ASN A 81 20.11 -2.62 12.84
N SER A 82 18.84 -3.04 12.87
CA SER A 82 18.07 -3.12 14.10
C SER A 82 18.56 -4.20 15.06
N LEU A 83 18.97 -5.35 14.53
CA LEU A 83 19.57 -6.42 15.32
C LEU A 83 20.91 -5.97 15.91
N PHE A 84 21.74 -5.27 15.12
CA PHE A 84 23.04 -4.75 15.59
C PHE A 84 22.89 -3.68 16.68
N ALA A 85 22.02 -2.68 16.46
CA ALA A 85 21.81 -1.59 17.42
C ALA A 85 21.25 -2.05 18.78
N LEU A 86 20.55 -3.19 18.79
CA LEU A 86 19.96 -3.78 20.00
C LEU A 86 20.81 -4.94 20.56
N ASN A 87 22.12 -4.96 20.27
CA ASN A 87 23.08 -5.96 20.75
C ASN A 87 22.66 -7.42 20.46
N GLY A 88 21.98 -7.66 19.34
CA GLY A 88 21.47 -8.98 18.95
C GLY A 88 20.18 -9.43 19.65
N TYR A 89 19.65 -8.65 20.61
CA TYR A 89 18.44 -9.00 21.36
C TYR A 89 17.18 -8.51 20.67
N ASN A 90 16.95 -8.98 19.44
CA ASN A 90 15.70 -8.73 18.73
C ASN A 90 15.22 -9.98 17.99
N PRO A 91 14.44 -10.85 18.66
CA PRO A 91 13.95 -12.09 18.06
C PRO A 91 13.06 -11.85 16.83
N THR A 92 12.27 -10.77 16.78
CA THR A 92 11.37 -10.50 15.63
C THR A 92 12.16 -10.14 14.37
N MET A 93 13.26 -9.37 14.51
CA MET A 93 14.18 -9.12 13.40
C MET A 93 14.90 -10.39 12.96
N LEU A 94 15.27 -11.26 13.90
CA LEU A 94 15.88 -12.55 13.56
C LEU A 94 14.88 -13.48 12.84
N GLN A 95 13.60 -13.48 13.22
CA GLN A 95 12.54 -14.19 12.50
C GLN A 95 12.37 -13.65 11.07
N MET A 96 12.43 -12.32 10.89
CA MET A 96 12.38 -11.69 9.57
C MET A 96 13.56 -12.13 8.72
N LEU A 97 14.78 -12.09 9.26
CA LEU A 97 15.97 -12.57 8.54
C LEU A 97 15.86 -14.04 8.16
N VAL A 98 15.34 -14.92 9.04
CA VAL A 98 15.05 -16.32 8.65
C VAL A 98 14.15 -16.38 7.42
N ARG A 99 13.03 -15.64 7.40
CA ARG A 99 12.11 -15.63 6.25
C ARG A 99 12.82 -15.15 4.97
N ILE A 100 13.57 -14.05 5.06
CA ILE A 100 14.29 -13.47 3.91
C ILE A 100 15.36 -14.43 3.37
N GLU A 101 16.16 -15.05 4.24
CA GLU A 101 17.18 -16.00 3.80
C GLU A 101 16.56 -17.27 3.18
N LEU A 102 15.40 -17.73 3.67
CA LEU A 102 14.65 -18.81 3.02
C LEU A 102 14.16 -18.38 1.62
N MET A 103 13.59 -17.18 1.49
CA MET A 103 13.16 -16.63 0.18
C MET A 103 14.33 -16.56 -0.80
N ARG A 104 15.53 -16.16 -0.35
CA ARG A 104 16.75 -16.09 -1.18
C ARG A 104 17.39 -17.45 -1.50
N GLY A 105 16.95 -18.54 -0.87
CA GLY A 105 17.61 -19.85 -0.98
C GLY A 105 18.92 -19.95 -0.18
N ASN A 106 19.21 -18.99 0.70
CA ASN A 106 20.39 -18.96 1.57
C ASN A 106 20.21 -19.86 2.80
N TYR A 107 19.92 -21.15 2.57
CA TYR A 107 19.49 -22.09 3.59
C TYR A 107 20.49 -22.27 4.75
N LEU A 108 21.79 -22.21 4.47
CA LEU A 108 22.81 -22.29 5.52
C LEU A 108 22.78 -21.09 6.47
N VAL A 109 22.44 -19.90 5.97
CA VAL A 109 22.29 -18.69 6.79
C VAL A 109 20.99 -18.78 7.59
N ALA A 110 19.88 -19.15 6.94
CA ALA A 110 18.60 -19.38 7.60
C ALA A 110 18.73 -20.39 8.76
N LEU A 111 19.44 -21.52 8.54
CA LEU A 111 19.70 -22.54 9.55
C LEU A 111 20.44 -21.98 10.78
N LYS A 112 21.41 -21.09 10.60
CA LYS A 112 22.12 -20.44 11.72
C LYS A 112 21.15 -19.63 12.58
N TYR A 113 20.30 -18.82 11.95
CA TYR A 113 19.31 -17.99 12.65
C TYR A 113 18.20 -18.82 13.32
N ILE A 114 17.72 -19.88 12.66
CA ILE A 114 16.78 -20.85 13.24
C ILE A 114 17.39 -21.47 14.51
N THR A 115 18.63 -21.95 14.45
CA THR A 115 19.33 -22.57 15.59
C THR A 115 19.49 -21.61 16.78
N LEU A 116 19.64 -20.31 16.53
CA LEU A 116 19.67 -19.29 17.58
C LEU A 116 18.28 -19.10 18.22
N LEU A 117 17.22 -18.99 17.42
CA LEU A 117 15.85 -18.82 17.91
C LEU A 117 15.31 -20.04 18.67
N GLU A 118 15.75 -21.24 18.31
CA GLU A 118 15.43 -22.49 19.01
C GLU A 118 15.91 -22.54 20.47
N LYS A 119 16.89 -21.69 20.83
CA LYS A 119 17.35 -21.56 22.22
C LYS A 119 16.45 -20.66 23.07
N THR A 120 15.46 -20.01 22.47
CA THR A 120 14.55 -19.09 23.18
C THR A 120 13.28 -19.81 23.64
N VAL A 121 12.71 -19.40 24.78
CA VAL A 121 11.48 -20.03 25.30
C VAL A 121 10.28 -19.74 24.40
N HIS A 122 10.14 -18.50 23.92
CA HIS A 122 8.93 -18.06 23.21
C HIS A 122 8.94 -18.36 21.71
N TYR A 123 10.11 -18.39 21.06
CA TYR A 123 10.20 -18.50 19.58
C TYR A 123 10.67 -19.88 19.10
N ALA A 124 11.05 -20.79 19.98
CA ALA A 124 11.59 -22.10 19.58
C ALA A 124 10.62 -22.93 18.73
N GLY A 125 9.33 -22.94 19.08
CA GLY A 125 8.32 -23.66 18.31
C GLY A 125 8.17 -23.11 16.88
N TRP A 126 8.11 -21.78 16.75
CA TRP A 126 8.08 -21.13 15.43
C TRP A 126 9.35 -21.45 14.62
N ALA A 127 10.53 -21.37 15.25
CA ALA A 127 11.81 -21.59 14.58
C ALA A 127 11.96 -23.04 14.08
N THR A 128 11.61 -24.02 14.92
CA THR A 128 11.65 -25.44 14.57
C THR A 128 10.78 -25.73 13.35
N ALA A 129 9.58 -25.12 13.28
CA ALA A 129 8.67 -25.29 12.15
C ALA A 129 9.25 -24.78 10.82
N GLN A 130 10.18 -23.81 10.84
CA GLN A 130 10.80 -23.28 9.62
C GLN A 130 11.79 -24.27 8.98
N ARG A 131 12.25 -25.28 9.72
CA ARG A 131 13.21 -26.28 9.19
C ARG A 131 12.66 -27.06 7.99
N ARG A 132 11.34 -27.17 7.84
CA ARG A 132 10.68 -27.81 6.69
C ARG A 132 11.00 -27.16 5.34
N PHE A 133 11.43 -25.90 5.36
CA PHE A 133 11.78 -25.13 4.17
C PHE A 133 13.27 -25.17 3.82
N LEU A 134 14.12 -25.76 4.68
CA LEU A 134 15.55 -25.78 4.47
C LEU A 134 15.92 -26.78 3.37
N PHE A 135 16.64 -26.30 2.35
CA PHE A 135 17.10 -27.11 1.21
C PHE A 135 15.96 -27.70 0.37
N ASP A 136 14.80 -27.05 0.40
CA ASP A 136 13.61 -27.44 -0.33
C ASP A 136 13.02 -26.19 -1.01
N ASP A 137 13.44 -25.95 -2.26
CA ASP A 137 12.98 -24.81 -3.06
C ASP A 137 11.48 -24.91 -3.37
N GLU A 138 10.97 -26.11 -3.62
CA GLU A 138 9.55 -26.36 -3.92
C GLU A 138 8.67 -26.00 -2.71
N ALA A 139 9.07 -26.40 -1.50
CA ALA A 139 8.36 -26.03 -0.28
C ALA A 139 8.37 -24.51 -0.03
N VAL A 140 9.45 -23.81 -0.40
CA VAL A 140 9.52 -22.34 -0.29
C VAL A 140 8.60 -21.68 -1.30
N GLU A 141 8.60 -22.15 -2.55
CA GLU A 141 7.79 -21.59 -3.65
C GLU A 141 6.28 -21.80 -3.45
N GLN A 142 5.89 -22.92 -2.84
CA GLN A 142 4.49 -23.23 -2.53
C GLN A 142 3.96 -22.48 -1.29
N ASP A 143 4.83 -21.92 -0.44
CA ASP A 143 4.38 -21.12 0.71
C ASP A 143 3.89 -19.74 0.25
N PRO A 144 2.66 -19.31 0.62
CA PRO A 144 2.10 -18.05 0.13
C PRO A 144 2.95 -16.81 0.46
N SER A 145 3.63 -16.79 1.61
CA SER A 145 4.45 -15.64 2.01
C SER A 145 5.85 -15.74 1.42
N LEU A 146 6.50 -16.90 1.52
CA LEU A 146 7.88 -17.07 1.07
C LEU A 146 7.96 -17.12 -0.46
N GLY A 147 7.05 -17.82 -1.13
CA GLY A 147 7.00 -17.91 -2.59
C GLY A 147 6.74 -16.55 -3.23
N THR A 148 5.77 -15.79 -2.72
CA THR A 148 5.51 -14.42 -3.18
C THR A 148 6.73 -13.52 -2.97
N GLY A 149 7.36 -13.58 -1.80
CA GLY A 149 8.58 -12.81 -1.52
C GLY A 149 9.75 -13.19 -2.42
N ARG A 150 9.94 -14.49 -2.68
CA ARG A 150 10.95 -15.02 -3.61
C ARG A 150 10.71 -14.53 -5.05
N ALA A 151 9.46 -14.57 -5.51
CA ALA A 151 9.09 -14.07 -6.83
C ALA A 151 9.21 -12.54 -6.96
N SER A 152 9.22 -11.80 -5.85
CA SER A 152 9.36 -10.34 -5.83
C SER A 152 10.82 -9.85 -5.84
N PHE A 153 11.83 -10.72 -5.82
CA PHE A 153 13.21 -10.26 -5.98
C PHE A 153 13.46 -9.79 -7.42
N PRO A 154 14.00 -8.56 -7.61
CA PRO A 154 14.41 -8.13 -8.93
C PRO A 154 15.54 -9.03 -9.46
N LEU A 155 15.58 -9.21 -10.78
CA LEU A 155 16.66 -9.96 -11.46
C LEU A 155 18.03 -9.29 -11.35
N ASP A 156 18.07 -7.99 -11.06
CA ASP A 156 19.31 -7.23 -10.87
C ASP A 156 19.66 -7.08 -9.39
N ASP A 157 20.93 -7.38 -9.06
CA ASP A 157 21.55 -7.25 -7.73
C ASP A 157 21.63 -5.80 -7.18
N SER A 158 21.02 -4.82 -7.86
CA SER A 158 21.12 -3.40 -7.51
C SER A 158 20.15 -3.02 -6.39
N PHE A 159 20.59 -3.26 -5.15
CA PHE A 159 19.91 -2.78 -3.95
C PHE A 159 20.21 -1.30 -3.71
N VAL A 160 19.39 -0.44 -4.29
CA VAL A 160 19.33 0.99 -3.93
C VAL A 160 17.93 1.24 -3.41
N LEU A 161 17.80 1.67 -2.15
CA LEU A 161 16.60 2.39 -1.71
C LEU A 161 16.43 3.54 -2.68
N LEU A 162 15.46 3.47 -3.58
CA LEU A 162 15.26 4.54 -4.55
C LEU A 162 14.86 5.81 -3.79
N ALA A 163 15.13 6.96 -4.42
CA ALA A 163 14.92 8.25 -3.79
C ALA A 163 13.46 8.44 -3.32
N SER A 164 12.51 7.77 -3.99
CA SER A 164 11.10 7.71 -3.62
C SER A 164 10.66 6.27 -3.31
N PRO A 165 9.94 6.03 -2.19
CA PRO A 165 9.29 4.73 -1.91
C PRO A 165 8.36 4.24 -3.03
N MET A 166 7.86 5.15 -3.88
CA MET A 166 7.03 4.77 -5.02
C MET A 166 7.80 4.12 -6.15
N ASP A 167 9.02 4.55 -6.42
CA ASP A 167 9.82 3.96 -7.49
C ASP A 167 10.11 2.49 -7.17
N ASP A 168 10.33 2.18 -5.89
CA ASP A 168 10.49 0.82 -5.39
C ASP A 168 9.20 0.02 -5.57
N LEU A 169 8.05 0.58 -5.20
CA LEU A 169 6.74 -0.08 -5.35
C LEU A 169 6.42 -0.41 -6.82
N TYR A 170 6.64 0.53 -7.74
CA TYR A 170 6.43 0.28 -9.17
C TYR A 170 7.30 -0.85 -9.70
N LYS A 171 8.57 -0.90 -9.30
CA LYS A 171 9.47 -2.00 -9.70
C LYS A 171 9.03 -3.34 -9.12
N ILE A 172 8.61 -3.37 -7.86
CA ILE A 172 8.15 -4.62 -7.21
C ILE A 172 6.90 -5.15 -7.90
N VAL A 173 5.91 -4.29 -8.17
CA VAL A 173 4.68 -4.70 -8.87
C VAL A 173 4.98 -5.11 -10.31
N ALA A 174 5.89 -4.43 -11.02
CA ALA A 174 6.29 -4.82 -12.36
C ALA A 174 6.99 -6.20 -12.42
N VAL A 175 7.82 -6.52 -11.42
CA VAL A 175 8.49 -7.83 -11.30
C VAL A 175 7.51 -8.93 -10.90
N ASN A 176 6.65 -8.66 -9.92
CA ASN A 176 5.66 -9.62 -9.43
C ASN A 176 4.27 -8.97 -9.31
N PRO A 177 3.51 -8.91 -10.42
CA PRO A 177 2.14 -8.40 -10.41
C PRO A 177 1.17 -9.24 -9.58
N ALA A 178 1.56 -10.44 -9.13
CA ALA A 178 0.74 -11.27 -8.24
C ALA A 178 0.91 -10.89 -6.76
N ASN A 179 1.83 -9.99 -6.41
CA ASN A 179 2.01 -9.53 -5.03
C ASN A 179 0.90 -8.53 -4.65
N SER A 180 -0.17 -9.06 -4.05
CA SER A 180 -1.33 -8.25 -3.62
C SER A 180 -0.96 -7.14 -2.62
N ASN A 181 -0.01 -7.38 -1.73
CA ASN A 181 0.38 -6.34 -0.78
C ASN A 181 1.08 -5.18 -1.48
N ALA A 182 2.02 -5.47 -2.38
CA ALA A 182 2.69 -4.43 -3.18
C ALA A 182 1.68 -3.62 -4.02
N MET A 183 0.70 -4.31 -4.62
CA MET A 183 -0.41 -3.70 -5.36
C MET A 183 -1.22 -2.74 -4.47
N GLN A 184 -1.60 -3.19 -3.27
CA GLN A 184 -2.35 -2.37 -2.31
C GLN A 184 -1.55 -1.15 -1.84
N TYR A 185 -0.25 -1.33 -1.56
CA TYR A 185 0.61 -0.21 -1.15
C TYR A 185 0.80 0.82 -2.26
N ALA A 186 1.00 0.38 -3.51
CA ALA A 186 1.15 1.28 -4.66
C ALA A 186 -0.10 2.13 -4.87
N LEU A 187 -1.28 1.51 -4.96
CA LEU A 187 -2.55 2.23 -5.11
C LEU A 187 -2.86 3.12 -3.91
N ALA A 188 -2.63 2.64 -2.67
CA ALA A 188 -2.87 3.43 -1.47
C ALA A 188 -1.98 4.68 -1.43
N TYR A 189 -0.71 4.56 -1.83
CA TYR A 189 0.19 5.70 -1.91
C TYR A 189 -0.33 6.73 -2.92
N LEU A 190 -0.70 6.30 -4.13
CA LEU A 190 -1.22 7.20 -5.17
C LEU A 190 -2.47 7.95 -4.72
N LEU A 191 -3.40 7.25 -4.08
CA LEU A 191 -4.60 7.86 -3.48
C LEU A 191 -4.24 8.88 -2.40
N LEU A 192 -3.34 8.54 -1.48
CA LEU A 192 -2.90 9.45 -0.42
C LEU A 192 -2.13 10.66 -0.94
N ALA A 193 -1.37 10.49 -2.03
CA ALA A 193 -0.67 11.54 -2.74
C ALA A 193 -1.60 12.41 -3.61
N LYS A 194 -2.89 12.03 -3.71
CA LYS A 194 -3.89 12.66 -4.60
C LYS A 194 -3.50 12.59 -6.08
N ASP A 195 -2.70 11.59 -6.45
CA ASP A 195 -2.19 11.40 -7.80
C ASP A 195 -3.12 10.49 -8.61
N PHE A 196 -4.34 10.98 -8.84
CA PHE A 196 -5.38 10.25 -9.56
C PHE A 196 -5.02 9.97 -11.02
N ASN A 197 -4.06 10.70 -11.60
CA ASN A 197 -3.54 10.44 -12.95
C ASN A 197 -2.79 9.11 -13.01
N HIS A 198 -1.85 8.91 -12.09
CA HIS A 198 -1.14 7.65 -12.00
C HIS A 198 -2.02 6.51 -11.49
N VAL A 199 -3.10 6.79 -10.73
CA VAL A 199 -4.12 5.75 -10.43
C VAL A 199 -4.71 5.19 -11.72
N GLN A 200 -5.10 6.04 -12.67
CA GLN A 200 -5.67 5.60 -13.95
C GLN A 200 -4.68 4.75 -14.75
N SER A 201 -3.44 5.22 -14.95
CA SER A 201 -2.42 4.44 -15.66
C SER A 201 -2.07 3.12 -14.96
N PHE A 202 -2.12 3.09 -13.62
CA PHE A 202 -1.89 1.89 -12.84
C PHE A 202 -3.01 0.86 -13.06
N VAL A 203 -4.28 1.32 -13.07
CA VAL A 203 -5.44 0.47 -13.36
C VAL A 203 -5.35 -0.10 -14.79
N ASP A 204 -5.02 0.72 -15.80
CA ASP A 204 -4.82 0.26 -17.19
C ASP A 204 -3.81 -0.90 -17.28
N THR A 205 -2.75 -0.81 -16.49
CA THR A 205 -1.64 -1.77 -16.55
C THR A 205 -1.94 -3.07 -15.83
N TYR A 206 -2.60 -3.00 -14.67
CA TYR A 206 -2.67 -4.13 -13.73
C TYR A 206 -4.07 -4.68 -13.47
N TYR A 207 -5.13 -3.99 -13.88
CA TYR A 207 -6.48 -4.49 -13.68
C TYR A 207 -6.69 -5.82 -14.43
N GLY A 208 -7.31 -6.79 -13.76
CA GLY A 208 -7.50 -8.15 -14.27
C GLY A 208 -6.35 -9.12 -13.95
N THR A 209 -5.24 -8.64 -13.39
CA THR A 209 -4.23 -9.53 -12.80
C THR A 209 -4.77 -10.23 -11.54
N PRO A 210 -4.20 -11.37 -11.10
CA PRO A 210 -4.65 -12.07 -9.90
C PRO A 210 -4.66 -11.20 -8.63
N ALA A 211 -3.76 -10.23 -8.53
CA ALA A 211 -3.67 -9.33 -7.39
C ALA A 211 -4.62 -8.11 -7.45
N LEU A 212 -5.18 -7.81 -8.62
CA LEU A 212 -6.09 -6.68 -8.86
C LEU A 212 -7.27 -7.11 -9.74
N GLN A 213 -7.97 -8.16 -9.31
CA GLN A 213 -9.19 -8.62 -9.98
C GLN A 213 -10.41 -7.74 -9.66
N TYR A 214 -10.38 -7.06 -8.52
CA TYR A 214 -11.42 -6.17 -8.04
C TYR A 214 -10.80 -4.83 -7.65
N LEU A 215 -11.49 -3.74 -7.98
CA LEU A 215 -11.11 -2.41 -7.55
C LEU A 215 -11.82 -2.05 -6.24
N ALA A 216 -11.06 -1.83 -5.18
CA ALA A 216 -11.58 -1.29 -3.94
C ALA A 216 -12.30 0.05 -4.16
N GLU A 217 -13.31 0.34 -3.34
CA GLU A 217 -14.14 1.56 -3.47
C GLU A 217 -13.29 2.84 -3.67
N PRO A 218 -12.22 3.11 -2.90
CA PRO A 218 -11.44 4.32 -3.10
C PRO A 218 -10.77 4.46 -4.46
N VAL A 219 -10.43 3.34 -5.10
CA VAL A 219 -9.85 3.33 -6.46
C VAL A 219 -10.93 3.63 -7.50
N GLN A 220 -12.13 3.05 -7.33
CA GLN A 220 -13.29 3.38 -8.17
C GLN A 220 -13.66 4.86 -8.04
N GLU A 221 -13.68 5.39 -6.81
CA GLU A 221 -13.92 6.79 -6.52
C GLU A 221 -12.90 7.70 -7.23
N ALA A 222 -11.61 7.31 -7.26
CA ALA A 222 -10.57 8.05 -7.97
C ALA A 222 -10.77 8.05 -9.49
N LEU A 223 -11.16 6.93 -10.10
CA LEU A 223 -11.44 6.85 -11.54
C LEU A 223 -12.64 7.72 -11.94
N LEU A 224 -13.71 7.73 -11.14
CA LEU A 224 -14.86 8.59 -11.39
C LEU A 224 -14.50 10.07 -11.27
N PHE A 225 -13.67 10.43 -10.29
CA PHE A 225 -13.15 11.79 -10.17
C PHE A 225 -12.26 12.17 -11.37
N PHE A 226 -11.36 11.29 -11.80
CA PHE A 226 -10.52 11.50 -12.98
C PHE A 226 -11.39 11.77 -14.22
N SER A 227 -12.36 10.90 -14.47
CA SER A 227 -13.27 11.01 -15.61
C SER A 227 -13.98 12.37 -15.61
N ASP A 228 -14.61 12.73 -14.49
CA ASP A 228 -15.35 13.98 -14.37
C ASP A 228 -14.46 15.23 -14.49
N TYR A 229 -13.27 15.19 -13.88
CA TYR A 229 -12.32 16.29 -13.90
C TYR A 229 -11.92 16.63 -15.34
N TYR A 230 -11.50 15.64 -16.13
CA TYR A 230 -11.03 15.89 -17.49
C TYR A 230 -12.13 16.14 -18.52
N HIS A 231 -13.35 15.63 -18.30
CA HIS A 231 -14.51 15.96 -19.12
C HIS A 231 -15.04 17.38 -18.89
N THR A 232 -14.78 17.96 -17.72
CA THR A 232 -15.22 19.33 -17.38
C THR A 232 -14.09 20.36 -17.45
N LEU A 233 -12.86 19.93 -17.74
CA LEU A 233 -11.69 20.80 -17.88
C LEU A 233 -11.75 21.59 -19.19
N GLU A 234 -11.67 22.91 -19.11
CA GLU A 234 -11.57 23.77 -20.30
C GLU A 234 -10.21 23.59 -21.00
N GLU A 235 -10.22 23.46 -22.33
CA GLU A 235 -9.01 23.24 -23.14
C GLU A 235 -7.94 24.32 -22.91
N ASP A 236 -8.34 25.59 -22.87
CA ASP A 236 -7.45 26.73 -22.62
C ASP A 236 -6.78 26.64 -21.24
N TYR A 237 -7.50 26.18 -20.23
CA TYR A 237 -6.96 25.99 -18.89
C TYR A 237 -5.98 24.81 -18.88
N ALA A 238 -6.33 23.70 -19.52
CA ALA A 238 -5.47 22.52 -19.62
C ALA A 238 -4.12 22.87 -20.27
N LEU A 239 -4.15 23.59 -21.41
CA LEU A 239 -2.94 24.03 -22.12
C LEU A 239 -2.05 24.94 -21.26
N ARG A 240 -2.64 25.90 -20.53
CA ARG A 240 -1.89 26.78 -19.62
C ARG A 240 -1.23 26.04 -18.47
N HIS A 241 -1.79 24.89 -18.08
CA HIS A 241 -1.27 24.02 -17.03
C HIS A 241 -0.44 22.84 -17.57
N GLY A 242 -0.04 22.88 -18.85
CA GLY A 242 0.92 21.95 -19.43
C GLY A 242 0.33 20.64 -19.95
N ILE A 243 -0.99 20.56 -20.14
CA ILE A 243 -1.67 19.42 -20.74
C ILE A 243 -1.91 19.71 -22.21
N SER A 244 -1.31 18.94 -23.12
CA SER A 244 -1.55 19.10 -24.57
C SER A 244 -2.98 18.71 -24.95
N ASN A 245 -3.46 19.19 -26.10
CA ASN A 245 -4.77 18.79 -26.61
C ASN A 245 -4.86 17.28 -26.87
N GLU A 246 -3.74 16.63 -27.26
CA GLU A 246 -3.71 15.18 -27.42
C GLU A 246 -3.83 14.47 -26.07
N GLN A 247 -3.13 14.95 -25.04
CA GLN A 247 -3.22 14.40 -23.69
C GLN A 247 -4.62 14.57 -23.10
N LEU A 248 -5.22 15.76 -23.25
CA LEU A 248 -6.58 16.02 -22.79
C LEU A 248 -7.58 15.10 -23.51
N SER A 249 -7.44 14.96 -24.83
CA SER A 249 -8.27 14.04 -25.61
C SER A 249 -8.14 12.59 -25.15
N ALA A 250 -6.92 12.14 -24.80
CA ALA A 250 -6.69 10.82 -24.25
C ALA A 250 -7.34 10.65 -22.87
N TYR A 251 -7.23 11.65 -21.98
CA TYR A 251 -7.90 11.61 -20.68
C TYR A 251 -9.42 11.64 -20.78
N GLN A 252 -9.97 12.35 -21.77
CA GLN A 252 -11.41 12.36 -22.05
C GLN A 252 -11.93 11.05 -22.65
N GLN A 253 -11.07 10.10 -23.05
CA GLN A 253 -11.52 8.74 -23.39
C GLN A 253 -11.88 7.91 -22.14
N VAL A 254 -11.45 8.35 -20.95
CA VAL A 254 -11.80 7.72 -19.68
C VAL A 254 -13.21 8.17 -19.29
N ASP A 255 -14.21 7.58 -19.94
CA ASP A 255 -15.63 7.85 -19.73
C ASP A 255 -16.29 6.80 -18.81
N TRP A 256 -17.62 6.87 -18.69
CA TRP A 256 -18.37 5.89 -17.89
C TRP A 256 -18.23 4.45 -18.40
N GLU A 257 -18.18 4.23 -19.73
CA GLU A 257 -18.03 2.89 -20.27
C GLU A 257 -16.64 2.33 -19.95
N TYR A 258 -15.59 3.16 -20.01
CA TYR A 258 -14.28 2.81 -19.50
C TYR A 258 -14.35 2.43 -18.01
N CYS A 259 -14.94 3.28 -17.16
CA CYS A 259 -15.00 3.04 -15.71
C CYS A 259 -15.70 1.71 -15.41
N LYS A 260 -16.83 1.47 -16.06
CA LYS A 260 -17.61 0.25 -15.91
C LYS A 260 -16.84 -0.98 -16.41
N ALA A 261 -16.14 -0.88 -17.53
CA ALA A 261 -15.28 -1.96 -18.03
C ALA A 261 -14.15 -2.33 -17.05
N HIS A 262 -13.68 -1.35 -16.27
CA HIS A 262 -12.66 -1.52 -15.24
C HIS A 262 -13.24 -1.82 -13.85
N GLY A 263 -14.50 -2.23 -13.75
CA GLY A 263 -15.09 -2.72 -12.50
C GLY A 263 -15.62 -1.65 -11.56
N VAL A 264 -15.78 -0.41 -12.02
CA VAL A 264 -16.51 0.62 -11.26
C VAL A 264 -17.99 0.27 -11.22
N GLU A 265 -18.55 0.21 -10.02
CA GLU A 265 -19.95 -0.12 -9.81
C GLU A 265 -20.88 1.08 -10.07
N SER A 266 -22.09 0.82 -10.56
CA SER A 266 -23.12 1.86 -10.73
C SER A 266 -23.54 2.50 -9.40
N SER A 267 -23.48 1.75 -8.30
CA SER A 267 -23.69 2.24 -6.93
C SER A 267 -22.69 3.34 -6.55
N THR A 268 -21.42 3.19 -6.94
CA THR A 268 -20.35 4.17 -6.74
C THR A 268 -20.60 5.42 -7.59
N LEU A 269 -21.04 5.26 -8.84
CA LEU A 269 -21.45 6.38 -9.70
C LEU A 269 -22.61 7.18 -9.09
N ASP A 270 -23.65 6.50 -8.60
CA ASP A 270 -24.80 7.16 -7.97
C ASP A 270 -24.38 7.98 -6.74
N ARG A 271 -23.49 7.41 -5.91
CA ARG A 271 -22.87 8.13 -4.78
C ARG A 271 -22.07 9.35 -5.24
N PHE A 272 -21.33 9.23 -6.34
CA PHE A 272 -20.54 10.34 -6.88
C PHE A 272 -21.41 11.51 -7.33
N VAL A 273 -22.51 11.23 -8.02
CA VAL A 273 -23.48 12.25 -8.44
C VAL A 273 -24.07 12.97 -7.22
N GLN A 274 -24.41 12.24 -6.16
CA GLN A 274 -24.89 12.82 -4.90
C GLN A 274 -23.82 13.69 -4.22
N PHE A 275 -22.58 13.21 -4.16
CA PHE A 275 -21.45 13.95 -3.61
C PHE A 275 -21.25 15.27 -4.34
N LYS A 276 -21.20 15.26 -5.69
CA LYS A 276 -21.06 16.47 -6.50
C LYS A 276 -22.16 17.50 -6.22
N LYS A 277 -23.42 17.06 -6.16
CA LYS A 277 -24.55 17.95 -5.85
C LYS A 277 -24.41 18.58 -4.45
N GLY A 278 -24.02 17.78 -3.45
CA GLY A 278 -23.77 18.27 -2.10
C GLY A 278 -22.60 19.26 -2.06
N TYR A 279 -21.51 18.96 -2.77
CA TYR A 279 -20.31 19.79 -2.83
C TYR A 279 -20.59 21.16 -3.46
N GLU A 280 -21.35 21.20 -4.55
CA GLU A 280 -21.76 22.46 -5.19
C GLU A 280 -22.59 23.34 -4.25
N GLN A 281 -23.52 22.75 -3.50
CA GLN A 281 -24.28 23.50 -2.48
C GLN A 281 -23.37 24.06 -1.38
N VAL A 282 -22.39 23.28 -0.92
CA VAL A 282 -21.40 23.74 0.06
C VAL A 282 -20.56 24.89 -0.50
N ARG A 283 -20.14 24.84 -1.77
CA ARG A 283 -19.47 25.95 -2.45
C ARG A 283 -20.33 27.23 -2.51
N GLN A 284 -21.65 27.08 -2.58
CA GLN A 284 -22.62 28.18 -2.57
C GLN A 284 -23.02 28.65 -1.16
N GLY A 285 -22.37 28.15 -0.11
CA GLY A 285 -22.56 28.61 1.28
C GLY A 285 -23.43 27.70 2.15
N ALA A 286 -23.85 26.53 1.66
CA ALA A 286 -24.52 25.53 2.49
C ALA A 286 -23.56 24.90 3.53
N PRO A 287 -24.07 24.36 4.65
CA PRO A 287 -23.23 23.79 5.69
C PRO A 287 -22.50 22.52 5.21
N ARG A 288 -21.24 22.37 5.63
CA ARG A 288 -20.39 21.21 5.30
C ARG A 288 -20.96 19.87 5.78
N SER A 289 -21.90 19.88 6.74
CA SER A 289 -22.59 18.67 7.22
C SER A 289 -23.36 17.92 6.13
N LEU A 290 -23.68 18.58 5.00
CA LEU A 290 -24.24 17.92 3.81
C LEU A 290 -23.30 16.84 3.23
N LEU A 291 -22.00 16.93 3.51
CA LEU A 291 -20.98 15.98 3.06
C LEU A 291 -20.59 14.96 4.14
N ASP A 292 -21.28 14.95 5.30
CA ASP A 292 -20.91 14.07 6.41
C ASP A 292 -20.98 12.58 6.05
N GLY A 293 -21.93 12.20 5.17
CA GLY A 293 -22.05 10.84 4.66
C GLY A 293 -20.88 10.39 3.77
N PHE A 294 -20.05 11.33 3.31
CA PHE A 294 -18.92 11.07 2.43
C PHE A 294 -17.56 11.17 3.12
N LYS A 295 -17.51 11.35 4.45
CA LYS A 295 -16.26 11.50 5.22
C LYS A 295 -15.26 10.35 5.03
N HIS A 296 -15.74 9.18 4.66
CA HIS A 296 -14.93 7.98 4.44
C HIS A 296 -14.61 7.69 2.97
N THR A 297 -14.79 8.68 2.10
CA THR A 297 -14.51 8.56 0.66
C THR A 297 -13.19 9.24 0.29
N PHE A 298 -12.58 8.76 -0.78
CA PHE A 298 -11.47 9.43 -1.44
C PHE A 298 -11.83 10.86 -1.83
N TRP A 299 -13.05 11.13 -2.32
CA TRP A 299 -13.45 12.48 -2.74
C TRP A 299 -13.38 13.49 -1.59
N TYR A 300 -13.82 13.08 -0.39
CA TYR A 300 -13.75 13.95 0.79
C TYR A 300 -12.30 14.16 1.22
N TYR A 301 -11.47 13.12 1.20
CA TYR A 301 -10.03 13.24 1.46
C TYR A 301 -9.35 14.18 0.46
N LEU A 302 -9.62 14.00 -0.83
CA LEU A 302 -9.05 14.77 -1.94
C LEU A 302 -9.31 16.27 -1.76
N LEU A 303 -10.53 16.67 -1.43
CA LEU A 303 -10.92 18.08 -1.36
C LEU A 303 -10.60 18.75 -0.02
N PHE A 304 -10.50 17.99 1.07
CA PHE A 304 -10.45 18.59 2.41
C PHE A 304 -9.29 18.18 3.30
N ALA A 305 -8.54 17.12 2.97
CA ALA A 305 -7.34 16.80 3.71
C ALA A 305 -6.20 17.72 3.27
N GLU A 306 -5.53 18.35 4.23
CA GLU A 306 -4.28 19.08 4.00
C GLU A 306 -3.14 18.06 3.95
N ILE A 307 -2.34 18.08 2.89
CA ILE A 307 -1.08 17.32 2.82
C ILE A 307 -0.01 18.27 3.37
N GLY A 308 0.50 17.96 4.56
CA GLY A 308 1.60 18.68 5.19
C GLY A 308 2.97 18.28 4.69
#